data_AF-A0A643FSX1-F1
#
_entry.id   AF-A0A643FSX1-F1
#
_cell.length_a   1.000
_cell.length_b   1.000
_cell.length_c   1.000
_cell.angle_alpha   90.00
_cell.angle_beta   90.00
_cell.angle_gamma   90.00
#
_symmetry.space_group_name_H-M   'P 1'
#
loop_
_entity.id
_entity.type
_entity.pdbx_description
1 polymer ?
#
loop_
_entity_poly.entity_id
_entity_poly.type
_entity_poly.pdbx_seq_one_letter_code
_entity_poly.pdbx_strand_id
1 'polypeptide(L)'
;MSNTRATSATGDAAGKAGYTSSSADLERWLRRHIGQGFGAEALVQSMCQSGYEQAFAQATVAAALSAAARAAVRGTPPDNATEMAAELGIGKPAGRAGDQAAGGGQTGAQGNRNAAHFAGREIPILFTLAAPRVTLYQQLLTDAECDALVELARGRLARSPVINPDTGDENLIEARTSLGAMFQVGEHALIERIEDCIAAVTGIAADRGEGLQILNYKPGGEYQPHYDFFNPQRPGEARQLKVGGQRVATVVIYLNSPPAGGATAFPKLGLEVAPVKGNAVYFSYRKSDGALDERTLHAGLPVEAGEKWIATKWLRERPYRTD
;
A
#
# COMPACT_ATOMS: atom_id res chain seq x y z
N MET A 1 5.45 -10.85 72.54
CA MET A 1 4.01 -10.65 72.27
C MET A 1 3.91 -9.82 71.00
N SER A 2 4.09 -10.44 69.83
CA SER A 2 2.99 -10.89 68.96
C SER A 2 1.96 -9.79 68.70
N ASN A 3 2.05 -9.15 67.53
CA ASN A 3 0.93 -9.24 66.60
C ASN A 3 1.37 -8.94 65.16
N THR A 4 1.44 -10.01 64.37
CA THR A 4 1.52 -10.01 62.91
C THR A 4 0.18 -9.53 62.36
N ARG A 5 0.18 -8.46 61.56
CA ARG A 5 -0.99 -8.11 60.73
C ARG A 5 -0.59 -8.16 59.27
N ALA A 6 -0.82 -9.33 58.68
CA ALA A 6 -0.87 -9.50 57.25
C ALA A 6 -2.03 -8.66 56.71
N THR A 7 -1.74 -7.66 55.88
CA THR A 7 -2.72 -7.04 55.02
C THR A 7 -2.70 -7.78 53.69
N SER A 8 -3.76 -8.57 53.50
CA SER A 8 -4.13 -9.24 52.27
C SER A 8 -4.18 -8.25 51.09
N ALA A 9 -3.37 -8.53 50.08
CA ALA A 9 -3.50 -7.94 48.75
C ALA A 9 -4.71 -8.57 48.04
N THR A 10 -5.84 -7.86 48.06
CA THR A 10 -6.95 -8.07 47.13
C THR A 10 -7.63 -6.71 46.91
N GLY A 11 -7.47 -6.14 45.73
CA GLY A 11 -8.02 -4.84 45.38
C GLY A 11 -7.76 -4.49 43.92
N ASP A 12 -8.59 -5.08 43.07
CA ASP A 12 -9.00 -4.63 41.73
C ASP A 12 -7.93 -4.20 40.71
N ALA A 13 -7.58 -5.16 39.84
CA ALA A 13 -7.35 -4.87 38.44
C ALA A 13 -8.68 -4.36 37.83
N ALA A 14 -8.93 -3.06 37.95
CA ALA A 14 -9.95 -2.39 37.15
C ALA A 14 -9.50 -2.47 35.68
N GLY A 15 -9.95 -3.52 34.99
CA GLY A 15 -9.86 -3.61 33.54
C GLY A 15 -10.44 -2.34 32.95
N LYS A 16 -9.66 -1.61 32.15
CA LYS A 16 -10.15 -0.43 31.43
C LYS A 16 -11.39 -0.86 30.66
N ALA A 17 -12.56 -0.37 31.07
CA ALA A 17 -13.79 -0.60 30.34
C ALA A 17 -13.59 -0.01 28.93
N GLY A 18 -13.53 -0.89 27.92
CA GLY A 18 -13.43 -0.47 26.53
C GLY A 18 -14.66 0.37 26.15
N TYR A 19 -14.55 1.18 25.11
CA TYR A 19 -15.68 1.93 24.61
C TYR A 19 -16.79 0.98 24.12
N THR A 20 -18.01 1.16 24.61
CA THR A 20 -19.20 0.35 24.28
C THR A 20 -20.35 1.16 23.67
N SER A 21 -20.07 2.39 23.25
CA SER A 21 -21.08 3.31 22.69
C SER A 21 -20.66 3.83 21.33
N SER A 22 -21.64 3.98 20.43
CA SER A 22 -21.42 4.57 19.11
C SER A 22 -21.29 6.09 19.20
N SER A 23 -20.60 6.70 18.25
CA SER A 23 -20.50 8.15 18.06
C SER A 23 -20.73 8.50 16.58
N ALA A 24 -21.09 9.76 16.30
CA ALA A 24 -21.23 10.24 14.92
C ALA A 24 -19.92 10.11 14.11
N ASP A 25 -18.78 10.17 14.79
CA ASP A 25 -17.46 9.99 14.19
C ASP A 25 -17.18 8.52 13.89
N LEU A 26 -17.53 7.61 14.79
CA LEU A 26 -17.44 6.17 14.55
C LEU A 26 -18.35 5.75 13.39
N GLU A 27 -19.57 6.28 13.31
CA GLU A 27 -20.48 5.97 12.22
C GLU A 27 -20.02 6.53 10.86
N ARG A 28 -19.42 7.73 10.85
CA ARG A 28 -18.78 8.28 9.64
C ARG A 28 -17.57 7.45 9.25
N TRP A 29 -16.76 7.05 10.22
CA TRP A 29 -15.59 6.21 10.01
C TRP A 29 -16.00 4.86 9.41
N LEU A 30 -16.99 4.17 9.99
CA LEU A 30 -17.51 2.90 9.47
C LEU A 30 -18.07 3.04 8.06
N ARG A 31 -18.94 4.03 7.81
CA ARG A 31 -19.52 4.26 6.48
C ARG A 31 -18.43 4.49 5.42
N ARG A 32 -17.42 5.30 5.75
CA ARG A 32 -16.29 5.59 4.88
C ARG A 32 -15.49 4.33 4.54
N HIS A 33 -15.07 3.56 5.55
CA HIS A 33 -14.20 2.42 5.35
C HIS A 33 -14.94 1.23 4.71
N ILE A 34 -16.24 1.04 5.02
CA ILE A 34 -17.07 0.08 4.28
C ILE A 34 -17.17 0.48 2.80
N GLY A 35 -17.37 1.77 2.50
CA GLY A 35 -17.38 2.28 1.12
C GLY A 35 -16.03 2.12 0.39
N GLN A 36 -14.93 2.04 1.13
CA GLN A 36 -13.58 1.76 0.60
C GLN A 36 -13.29 0.24 0.48
N GLY A 37 -14.23 -0.63 0.85
CA GLY A 37 -14.12 -2.08 0.70
C GLY A 37 -13.47 -2.81 1.87
N PHE A 38 -13.34 -2.19 3.04
CA PHE A 38 -12.85 -2.90 4.24
C PHE A 38 -13.89 -3.92 4.73
N GLY A 39 -13.42 -5.15 4.95
CA GLY A 39 -14.22 -6.25 5.47
C GLY A 39 -14.46 -6.18 6.98
N ALA A 40 -15.40 -7.00 7.47
CA ALA A 40 -15.82 -7.02 8.87
C ALA A 40 -14.65 -7.21 9.84
N GLU A 41 -13.74 -8.13 9.54
CA GLU A 41 -12.61 -8.48 10.40
C GLU A 41 -11.65 -7.29 10.60
N ALA A 42 -11.24 -6.62 9.52
CA ALA A 42 -10.36 -5.47 9.57
C ALA A 42 -10.98 -4.29 10.34
N LEU A 43 -12.28 -4.05 10.17
CA LEU A 43 -12.98 -2.98 10.87
C LEU A 43 -13.12 -3.28 12.37
N VAL A 44 -13.44 -4.53 12.74
CA VAL A 44 -13.51 -4.96 14.14
C VAL A 44 -12.15 -4.82 14.80
N GLN A 45 -11.09 -5.27 14.13
CA GLN A 45 -9.72 -5.16 14.64
C GLN A 45 -9.33 -3.69 14.88
N SER A 46 -9.61 -2.80 13.94
CA SER A 46 -9.30 -1.37 14.06
C SER A 46 -10.09 -0.69 15.20
N MET A 47 -11.36 -1.08 15.41
CA MET A 47 -12.13 -0.64 16.57
C MET A 47 -11.54 -1.16 17.88
N CYS A 48 -11.17 -2.44 17.98
CA CYS A 48 -10.56 -3.00 19.18
C CYS A 48 -9.21 -2.33 19.51
N GLN A 49 -8.38 -2.05 18.50
CA GLN A 49 -7.13 -1.31 18.65
C GLN A 49 -7.36 0.14 19.13
N SER A 50 -8.48 0.75 18.72
CA SER A 50 -8.91 2.07 19.18
C SER A 50 -9.55 2.06 20.58
N GLY A 51 -9.55 0.91 21.27
CA GLY A 51 -10.03 0.77 22.65
C GLY A 51 -11.51 0.42 22.78
N TYR A 52 -12.19 0.05 21.70
CA TYR A 52 -13.57 -0.47 21.78
C TYR A 52 -13.60 -1.92 22.27
N GLU A 53 -14.66 -2.30 22.95
CA GLU A 53 -14.83 -3.69 23.38
C GLU A 53 -15.12 -4.61 22.18
N GLN A 54 -14.54 -5.82 22.17
CA GLN A 54 -14.65 -6.79 21.07
C GLN A 54 -16.10 -7.05 20.63
N ALA A 55 -16.99 -7.30 21.60
CA ALA A 55 -18.40 -7.59 21.32
C ALA A 55 -19.12 -6.38 20.71
N PHE A 56 -18.84 -5.18 21.23
CA PHE A 56 -19.38 -3.94 20.71
C PHE A 56 -18.88 -3.66 19.29
N ALA A 57 -17.58 -3.85 19.03
CA ALA A 57 -16.99 -3.70 17.71
C ALA A 57 -17.62 -4.63 16.68
N GLN A 58 -17.75 -5.93 17.01
CA GLN A 58 -18.40 -6.93 16.15
C GLN A 58 -19.84 -6.55 15.81
N ALA A 59 -20.64 -6.20 16.82
CA ALA A 59 -22.04 -5.83 16.62
C ALA A 59 -22.18 -4.56 15.76
N THR A 60 -21.37 -3.54 16.04
CA THR A 60 -21.42 -2.24 15.36
C THR A 60 -20.99 -2.36 13.89
N VAL A 61 -19.91 -3.10 13.62
CA VAL A 61 -19.43 -3.37 12.26
C VAL A 61 -20.45 -4.19 11.46
N ALA A 62 -21.02 -5.25 12.06
CA ALA A 62 -22.04 -6.06 11.41
C ALA A 62 -23.28 -5.23 11.03
N ALA A 63 -23.74 -4.36 11.93
CA ALA A 63 -24.85 -3.45 11.68
C ALA A 63 -24.54 -2.48 10.53
N ALA A 64 -23.34 -1.89 10.52
CA ALA A 64 -22.93 -0.95 9.49
C ALA A 64 -22.81 -1.62 8.10
N LEU A 65 -22.24 -2.83 8.02
CA LEU A 65 -22.15 -3.61 6.77
C LEU A 65 -23.54 -4.00 6.25
N SER A 66 -24.44 -4.43 7.14
CA SER A 66 -25.82 -4.74 6.78
C SER A 66 -26.58 -3.51 6.28
N ALA A 67 -26.34 -2.34 6.85
CA ALA A 67 -26.92 -1.08 6.39
C ALA A 67 -26.39 -0.70 5.00
N ALA A 68 -25.09 -0.84 4.76
CA ALA A 68 -24.47 -0.59 3.46
C ALA A 68 -24.98 -1.54 2.37
N ALA A 69 -25.10 -2.84 2.67
CA ALA A 69 -25.67 -3.82 1.75
C ALA A 69 -27.13 -3.50 1.39
N ARG A 70 -27.94 -3.10 2.38
CA ARG A 70 -29.33 -2.66 2.14
C ARG A 70 -29.44 -1.39 1.31
N ALA A 71 -28.46 -0.48 1.43
CA ALA A 71 -28.38 0.72 0.60
C ALA A 71 -28.00 0.38 -0.85
N ALA A 72 -27.07 -0.56 -1.05
CA ALA A 72 -26.67 -1.04 -2.37
C ALA A 72 -27.82 -1.73 -3.14
N VAL A 73 -28.64 -2.54 -2.45
CA VAL A 73 -29.81 -3.23 -3.05
C VAL A 73 -30.95 -2.28 -3.45
N ARG A 74 -31.02 -1.08 -2.86
CA ARG A 74 -32.03 -0.06 -3.22
C ARG A 74 -31.61 0.79 -4.43
N GLY A 75 -30.38 0.69 -4.90
CA GLY A 75 -29.99 1.16 -6.23
C GLY A 75 -30.38 0.11 -7.28
N THR A 76 -31.21 0.47 -8.24
CA THR A 76 -31.71 -0.40 -9.31
C THR A 76 -30.57 -1.11 -10.08
N PRO A 77 -30.75 -2.37 -10.51
CA PRO A 77 -29.69 -3.18 -11.14
C PRO A 77 -29.59 -2.94 -12.65
N PRO A 78 -28.44 -3.24 -13.31
CA PRO A 78 -28.46 -3.61 -14.71
C PRO A 78 -28.98 -5.05 -14.86
N ASP A 79 -29.90 -5.20 -15.80
CA ASP A 79 -30.47 -6.47 -16.25
C ASP A 79 -29.42 -7.42 -16.82
N ASN A 80 -29.73 -8.71 -16.70
CA ASN A 80 -29.14 -9.89 -17.36
C ASN A 80 -28.08 -10.66 -16.58
N ALA A 81 -28.56 -11.50 -15.67
CA ALA A 81 -27.89 -12.73 -15.29
C ALA A 81 -28.74 -13.91 -15.76
N THR A 82 -28.34 -14.58 -16.84
CA THR A 82 -28.56 -16.03 -16.99
C THR A 82 -27.48 -16.59 -17.92
N GLU A 83 -26.97 -17.77 -17.54
CA GLU A 83 -26.02 -18.65 -18.25
C GLU A 83 -24.54 -18.46 -17.93
N MET A 84 -24.09 -19.09 -16.83
CA MET A 84 -23.01 -20.08 -16.89
C MET A 84 -22.84 -20.76 -15.53
N ALA A 85 -23.60 -21.83 -15.33
CA ALA A 85 -23.36 -22.82 -14.29
C ALA A 85 -23.63 -24.22 -14.86
N ALA A 86 -22.72 -24.68 -15.72
CA ALA A 86 -22.56 -26.08 -16.08
C ALA A 86 -21.13 -26.31 -16.57
N GLU A 87 -20.58 -27.47 -16.24
CA GLU A 87 -19.26 -28.00 -16.62
C GLU A 87 -18.07 -27.66 -15.72
N LEU A 88 -18.17 -28.10 -14.46
CA LEU A 88 -17.03 -28.68 -13.75
C LEU A 88 -16.69 -30.04 -14.39
N GLY A 89 -15.82 -30.02 -15.40
CA GLY A 89 -15.26 -31.21 -16.05
C GLY A 89 -13.77 -31.36 -15.75
N ILE A 90 -13.42 -32.24 -14.81
CA ILE A 90 -12.04 -32.62 -14.51
C ILE A 90 -11.49 -33.47 -15.68
N GLY A 91 -10.41 -33.01 -16.32
CA GLY A 91 -9.68 -33.77 -17.35
C GLY A 91 -8.19 -33.39 -17.39
N LYS A 92 -7.31 -34.40 -17.33
CA LYS A 92 -5.82 -34.33 -17.33
C LYS A 92 -5.23 -34.22 -18.77
N PRO A 93 -3.90 -34.05 -18.97
CA PRO A 93 -3.33 -33.15 -19.97
C PRO A 93 -2.75 -33.82 -21.23
N ALA A 94 -2.66 -33.03 -22.31
CA ALA A 94 -1.78 -33.18 -23.49
C ALA A 94 -1.87 -31.86 -24.28
N GLY A 95 -0.92 -31.32 -25.04
CA GLY A 95 0.39 -31.69 -25.54
C GLY A 95 0.90 -30.52 -26.40
N ARG A 96 2.21 -30.46 -26.66
CA ARG A 96 2.94 -29.35 -27.33
C ARG A 96 2.56 -29.11 -28.80
N ALA A 97 2.53 -27.83 -29.20
CA ALA A 97 3.09 -27.22 -30.42
C ALA A 97 2.83 -25.69 -30.28
N GLY A 98 3.74 -24.73 -30.45
CA GLY A 98 4.90 -24.64 -31.29
C GLY A 98 4.63 -23.56 -32.33
N ASP A 99 4.94 -22.29 -32.04
CA ASP A 99 5.37 -21.36 -33.09
C ASP A 99 6.20 -20.19 -32.54
N GLN A 100 7.33 -19.95 -33.21
CA GLN A 100 8.35 -18.95 -32.89
C GLN A 100 8.26 -17.77 -33.86
N ALA A 101 8.81 -16.65 -33.38
CA ALA A 101 9.55 -15.58 -34.10
C ALA A 101 8.93 -14.19 -33.93
N ALA A 102 9.65 -13.11 -33.65
CA ALA A 102 11.06 -12.89 -33.27
C ALA A 102 11.18 -11.40 -32.88
N GLY A 103 12.09 -11.02 -31.96
CA GLY A 103 12.40 -9.61 -31.74
C GLY A 103 13.12 -9.19 -30.46
N GLY A 104 14.28 -9.80 -30.15
CA GLY A 104 15.44 -9.10 -29.55
C GLY A 104 15.39 -8.57 -28.11
N GLY A 105 15.93 -9.35 -27.16
CA GLY A 105 16.36 -8.87 -25.85
C GLY A 105 16.53 -10.03 -24.86
N GLN A 106 17.75 -10.56 -24.76
CA GLN A 106 18.08 -11.61 -23.80
C GLN A 106 17.81 -11.14 -22.37
N THR A 107 16.71 -11.60 -21.77
CA THR A 107 16.62 -11.77 -20.32
C THR A 107 16.60 -13.26 -20.08
N GLY A 108 17.77 -13.80 -19.74
CA GLY A 108 17.85 -15.16 -19.21
C GLY A 108 16.85 -15.28 -18.06
N ALA A 109 16.06 -16.35 -18.09
CA ALA A 109 15.15 -16.71 -17.02
C ALA A 109 15.85 -16.56 -15.66
N GLN A 110 15.54 -15.48 -14.93
CA GLN A 110 15.79 -15.44 -13.50
C GLN A 110 14.83 -16.47 -12.90
N GLY A 111 15.34 -17.69 -12.71
CA GLY A 111 14.65 -18.74 -11.97
C GLY A 111 14.22 -18.25 -10.58
N ASN A 112 13.41 -19.05 -9.90
CA ASN A 112 12.92 -18.80 -8.54
C ASN A 112 14.08 -18.59 -7.56
N ARG A 113 14.57 -17.35 -7.45
CA ARG A 113 15.66 -16.93 -6.56
C ARG A 113 15.03 -16.25 -5.36
N ASN A 114 15.53 -16.58 -4.17
CA ASN A 114 15.06 -16.00 -2.91
C ASN A 114 15.68 -14.61 -2.64
N ALA A 115 16.45 -14.06 -3.58
CA ALA A 115 17.08 -12.74 -3.45
C ALA A 115 17.37 -12.10 -4.82
N ALA A 116 17.28 -10.77 -4.85
CA ALA A 116 17.84 -9.95 -5.91
C ALA A 116 19.30 -9.56 -5.57
N HIS A 117 20.03 -9.00 -6.53
CA HIS A 117 21.41 -8.58 -6.34
C HIS A 117 21.65 -7.21 -6.96
N PHE A 118 22.35 -6.34 -6.25
CA PHE A 118 22.72 -5.02 -6.76
C PHE A 118 24.03 -4.56 -6.12
N ALA A 119 24.97 -4.04 -6.92
CA ALA A 119 26.26 -3.52 -6.45
C ALA A 119 27.02 -4.47 -5.48
N GLY A 120 26.98 -5.77 -5.74
CA GLY A 120 27.62 -6.80 -4.89
C GLY A 120 26.88 -7.15 -3.59
N ARG A 121 25.72 -6.52 -3.32
CA ARG A 121 24.85 -6.86 -2.19
C ARG A 121 23.76 -7.83 -2.62
N GLU A 122 23.49 -8.81 -1.77
CA GLU A 122 22.30 -9.64 -1.85
C GLU A 122 21.13 -8.90 -1.17
N ILE A 123 19.96 -8.90 -1.81
CA ILE A 123 18.73 -8.25 -1.34
C ILE A 123 17.67 -9.35 -1.20
N PRO A 124 17.50 -9.92 0.00
CA PRO A 124 16.56 -11.02 0.23
C PRO A 124 15.12 -10.65 -0.13
N ILE A 125 14.40 -11.60 -0.71
CA ILE A 125 12.96 -11.52 -0.95
C ILE A 125 12.28 -12.26 0.19
N LEU A 126 11.56 -11.52 1.04
CA LEU A 126 10.91 -12.08 2.22
C LEU A 126 9.62 -12.81 1.87
N PHE A 127 8.84 -12.26 0.94
CA PHE A 127 7.70 -12.95 0.34
C PHE A 127 7.36 -12.37 -1.02
N THR A 128 6.59 -13.13 -1.81
CA THR A 128 5.90 -12.63 -3.00
C THR A 128 4.48 -13.21 -3.05
N LEU A 129 3.47 -12.34 -3.06
CA LEU A 129 2.15 -12.68 -3.58
C LEU A 129 2.24 -12.61 -5.10
N ALA A 130 1.82 -13.67 -5.81
CA ALA A 130 2.00 -13.73 -7.27
C ALA A 130 0.92 -12.96 -8.05
N ALA A 131 -0.30 -12.86 -7.53
CA ALA A 131 -1.44 -12.25 -8.23
C ALA A 131 -2.45 -11.59 -7.24
N PRO A 132 -2.47 -10.26 -7.10
CA PRO A 132 -1.56 -9.29 -7.74
C PRO A 132 -0.12 -9.49 -7.26
N ARG A 133 0.85 -9.04 -8.06
CA ARG A 133 2.25 -9.14 -7.65
C ARG A 133 2.54 -8.16 -6.54
N VAL A 134 2.86 -8.66 -5.34
CA VAL A 134 3.33 -7.87 -4.19
C VAL A 134 4.56 -8.57 -3.63
N THR A 135 5.71 -7.91 -3.64
CA THR A 135 6.99 -8.47 -3.21
C THR A 135 7.58 -7.60 -2.11
N LEU A 136 7.99 -8.21 -0.99
CA LEU A 136 8.71 -7.53 0.08
C LEU A 136 10.21 -7.85 -0.02
N TYR A 137 11.02 -6.81 -0.22
CA TYR A 137 12.48 -6.89 -0.21
C TYR A 137 13.00 -6.48 1.17
N GLN A 138 13.95 -7.26 1.69
CA GLN A 138 14.70 -6.90 2.89
C GLN A 138 15.91 -6.06 2.53
N GLN A 139 16.12 -4.95 3.26
CA GLN A 139 17.34 -4.13 3.13
C GLN A 139 17.64 -3.76 1.68
N LEU A 140 16.60 -3.36 0.93
CA LEU A 140 16.75 -2.78 -0.42
C LEU A 140 17.73 -1.60 -0.34
N LEU A 141 17.56 -0.74 0.66
CA LEU A 141 18.52 0.28 1.04
C LEU A 141 19.23 -0.13 2.34
N THR A 142 20.48 0.29 2.45
CA THR A 142 21.20 0.26 3.72
C THR A 142 20.66 1.31 4.68
N ASP A 143 20.92 1.12 5.97
CA ASP A 143 20.53 2.09 6.99
C ASP A 143 21.13 3.49 6.75
N ALA A 144 22.38 3.54 6.26
CA ALA A 144 23.07 4.79 5.95
C ALA A 144 22.45 5.52 4.74
N GLU A 145 22.03 4.79 3.70
CA GLU A 145 21.32 5.38 2.57
C GLU A 145 19.94 5.91 2.98
N CYS A 146 19.25 5.21 3.88
CA CYS A 146 17.99 5.68 4.45
C CYS A 146 18.17 6.99 5.22
N ASP A 147 19.16 7.07 6.11
CA ASP A 147 19.44 8.29 6.88
C ASP A 147 19.85 9.44 5.97
N ALA A 148 20.69 9.18 4.97
CA ALA A 148 21.11 10.19 4.00
C ALA A 148 19.93 10.74 3.18
N LEU A 149 18.97 9.89 2.77
CA LEU A 149 17.74 10.35 2.10
C LEU A 149 16.87 11.22 3.00
N VAL A 150 16.72 10.84 4.28
CA VAL A 150 15.95 11.64 5.24
C VAL A 150 16.60 13.02 5.41
N GLU A 151 17.92 13.08 5.59
CA GLU A 151 18.65 14.34 5.74
C GLU A 151 18.56 15.22 4.48
N LEU A 152 18.69 14.65 3.28
CA LEU A 152 18.48 15.37 2.01
C LEU A 152 17.06 15.97 1.92
N ALA A 153 16.05 15.27 2.44
CA ALA A 153 14.67 15.70 2.35
C ALA A 153 14.26 16.75 3.38
N ARG A 154 14.89 16.80 4.58
CA ARG A 154 14.47 17.67 5.70
C ARG A 154 14.33 19.14 5.30
N GLY A 155 15.25 19.67 4.49
CA GLY A 155 15.24 21.07 4.05
C GLY A 155 14.19 21.41 2.98
N ARG A 156 13.49 20.40 2.43
CA ARG A 156 12.56 20.54 1.30
C ARG A 156 11.12 20.12 1.62
N LEU A 157 10.87 19.68 2.86
CA LEU A 157 9.55 19.18 3.26
C LEU A 157 8.49 20.28 3.22
N ALA A 158 7.48 20.08 2.38
CA ALA A 158 6.24 20.85 2.36
C ALA A 158 5.04 19.90 2.44
N ARG A 159 3.82 20.40 2.68
CA ARG A 159 2.63 19.51 2.60
C ARG A 159 2.55 18.86 1.22
N SER A 160 2.35 17.54 1.18
CA SER A 160 2.26 16.81 -0.09
C SER A 160 0.90 17.01 -0.76
N PRO A 161 0.85 17.43 -2.04
CA PRO A 161 -0.40 17.51 -2.79
C PRO A 161 -0.87 16.13 -3.30
N VAL A 162 -2.11 16.10 -3.76
CA VAL A 162 -2.74 14.99 -4.50
C VAL A 162 -3.29 15.54 -5.81
N ILE A 163 -3.19 14.77 -6.90
CA ILE A 163 -3.73 15.15 -8.20
C ILE A 163 -5.26 15.09 -8.14
N ASN A 164 -5.92 16.19 -8.52
CA ASN A 164 -7.36 16.22 -8.69
C ASN A 164 -7.76 15.30 -9.86
N PRO A 165 -8.63 14.33 -9.64
CA PRO A 165 -8.96 13.37 -10.68
C PRO A 165 -9.71 13.99 -11.86
N ASP A 166 -10.42 15.09 -11.65
CA ASP A 166 -11.29 15.71 -12.64
C ASP A 166 -10.56 16.84 -13.38
N THR A 167 -9.76 17.66 -12.69
CA THR A 167 -9.05 18.80 -13.29
C THR A 167 -7.59 18.49 -13.67
N GLY A 168 -6.95 17.58 -12.93
CA GLY A 168 -5.52 17.27 -13.03
C GLY A 168 -4.61 18.19 -12.21
N ASP A 169 -5.19 19.16 -11.49
CA ASP A 169 -4.42 20.10 -10.66
C ASP A 169 -3.96 19.47 -9.35
N GLU A 170 -2.80 19.88 -8.86
CA GLU A 170 -2.29 19.50 -7.56
C GLU A 170 -3.03 20.24 -6.43
N ASN A 171 -3.65 19.49 -5.52
CA ASN A 171 -4.41 20.05 -4.40
C ASN A 171 -3.94 19.48 -3.06
N LEU A 172 -3.93 20.33 -2.03
CA LEU A 172 -3.79 19.89 -0.64
C LEU A 172 -5.15 19.38 -0.15
N ILE A 173 -5.21 18.11 0.27
CA ILE A 173 -6.44 17.48 0.78
C ILE A 173 -6.20 16.86 2.15
N GLU A 174 -7.26 16.72 2.96
CA GLU A 174 -7.17 16.08 4.29
C GLU A 174 -6.89 14.58 4.21
N ALA A 175 -7.23 13.93 3.10
CA ALA A 175 -7.02 12.49 2.91
C ALA A 175 -5.53 12.08 2.85
N ARG A 176 -4.61 13.06 2.77
CA ARG A 176 -3.16 12.88 2.82
C ARG A 176 -2.54 13.92 3.75
N THR A 177 -1.99 13.48 4.87
CA THR A 177 -1.46 14.36 5.94
C THR A 177 0.06 14.41 6.00
N SER A 178 0.75 13.81 5.01
CA SER A 178 2.21 13.81 4.96
C SER A 178 2.82 15.16 4.56
N LEU A 179 4.01 15.41 5.10
CA LEU A 179 4.99 16.30 4.49
C LEU A 179 5.77 15.52 3.44
N GLY A 180 6.15 16.14 2.34
CA GLY A 180 6.96 15.49 1.32
C GLY A 180 7.92 16.41 0.60
N ALA A 181 8.93 15.79 0.01
CA ALA A 181 9.90 16.39 -0.89
C ALA A 181 9.94 15.56 -2.16
N MET A 182 9.79 16.21 -3.32
CA MET A 182 9.92 15.56 -4.62
C MET A 182 11.30 15.87 -5.19
N PHE A 183 12.05 14.82 -5.53
CA PHE A 183 13.33 14.94 -6.22
C PHE A 183 13.16 14.63 -7.70
N GLN A 184 13.93 15.31 -8.55
CA GLN A 184 14.05 14.97 -9.97
C GLN A 184 14.82 13.65 -10.13
N VAL A 185 14.59 12.98 -11.25
CA VAL A 185 15.30 11.75 -11.61
C VAL A 185 16.80 12.05 -11.72
N GLY A 186 17.64 11.26 -11.03
CA GLY A 186 19.08 11.47 -10.98
C GLY A 186 19.53 12.80 -10.36
N GLU A 187 18.71 13.49 -9.55
CA GLU A 187 19.08 14.80 -8.97
C GLU A 187 20.32 14.73 -8.06
N HIS A 188 20.54 13.59 -7.42
CA HIS A 188 21.71 13.32 -6.58
C HIS A 188 22.30 11.95 -6.92
N ALA A 189 23.62 11.80 -6.80
CA ALA A 189 24.30 10.51 -7.01
C ALA A 189 23.77 9.39 -6.09
N LEU A 190 23.28 9.73 -4.89
CA LEU A 190 22.57 8.77 -4.04
C LEU A 190 21.25 8.33 -4.67
N ILE A 191 20.45 9.26 -5.17
CA ILE A 191 19.15 8.97 -5.80
C ILE A 191 19.36 8.14 -7.07
N GLU A 192 20.31 8.50 -7.93
CA GLU A 192 20.64 7.74 -9.14
C GLU A 192 20.99 6.28 -8.82
N ARG A 193 21.85 6.04 -7.82
CA ARG A 193 22.16 4.67 -7.37
C ARG A 193 20.94 3.90 -6.85
N ILE A 194 20.03 4.58 -6.16
CA ILE A 194 18.78 3.97 -5.68
C ILE A 194 17.85 3.63 -6.84
N GLU A 195 17.78 4.49 -7.85
CA GLU A 195 17.02 4.26 -9.08
C GLU A 195 17.56 3.05 -9.87
N ASP A 196 18.89 2.91 -9.95
CA ASP A 196 19.55 1.73 -10.52
C ASP A 196 19.26 0.45 -9.71
N CYS A 197 19.27 0.54 -8.37
CA CYS A 197 18.89 -0.57 -7.51
C CYS A 197 17.44 -1.00 -7.75
N ILE A 198 16.52 -0.04 -7.84
CA ILE A 198 15.11 -0.30 -8.15
C ILE A 198 14.99 -0.96 -9.53
N ALA A 199 15.73 -0.48 -10.53
CA ALA A 199 15.73 -1.08 -11.86
C ALA A 199 16.23 -2.53 -11.84
N ALA A 200 17.29 -2.83 -11.07
CA ALA A 200 17.83 -4.17 -10.93
C ALA A 200 16.84 -5.15 -10.26
N VAL A 201 16.11 -4.72 -9.22
CA VAL A 201 15.18 -5.63 -8.50
C VAL A 201 13.82 -5.78 -9.18
N THR A 202 13.39 -4.78 -9.96
CA THR A 202 12.07 -4.78 -10.62
C THR A 202 12.13 -5.19 -12.09
N GLY A 203 13.30 -5.09 -12.73
CA GLY A 203 13.47 -5.27 -14.16
C GLY A 203 12.92 -4.10 -15.01
N ILE A 204 12.51 -3.00 -14.39
CA ILE A 204 12.01 -1.80 -15.08
C ILE A 204 13.13 -0.76 -15.13
N ALA A 205 13.51 -0.31 -16.32
CA ALA A 205 14.58 0.66 -16.50
C ALA A 205 14.35 1.97 -15.72
N ALA A 206 15.43 2.55 -15.19
CA ALA A 206 15.39 3.74 -14.33
C ALA A 206 14.75 4.96 -15.00
N ASP A 207 14.89 5.09 -16.33
CA ASP A 207 14.28 6.15 -17.15
C ASP A 207 12.75 6.08 -17.20
N ARG A 208 12.15 4.94 -16.82
CA ARG A 208 10.71 4.76 -16.65
C ARG A 208 10.24 5.07 -15.24
N GLY A 209 11.08 5.61 -14.38
CA GLY A 209 10.69 6.06 -13.04
C GLY A 209 10.30 7.54 -13.02
N GLU A 210 9.24 7.88 -12.30
CA GLU A 210 9.00 9.26 -11.86
C GLU A 210 10.06 9.71 -10.84
N GLY A 211 10.13 11.00 -10.53
CA GLY A 211 10.99 11.49 -9.45
C GLY A 211 10.77 10.77 -8.11
N LEU A 212 11.83 10.63 -7.30
CA LEU A 212 11.72 9.98 -6.00
C LEU A 212 10.98 10.91 -5.02
N GLN A 213 9.87 10.43 -4.46
CA GLN A 213 9.12 11.19 -3.46
C GLN A 213 9.46 10.73 -2.06
N ILE A 214 10.00 11.62 -1.22
CA ILE A 214 10.21 11.35 0.20
C ILE A 214 9.02 11.89 0.98
N LEU A 215 8.48 11.12 1.92
CA LEU A 215 7.34 11.50 2.75
C LEU A 215 7.64 11.29 4.23
N ASN A 216 7.15 12.18 5.07
CA ASN A 216 7.15 12.09 6.53
C ASN A 216 5.71 12.14 7.08
N TYR A 217 5.39 11.17 7.93
CA TYR A 217 4.14 11.08 8.67
C TYR A 217 4.44 11.19 10.18
N LYS A 218 3.83 12.18 10.82
CA LYS A 218 3.83 12.35 12.29
C LYS A 218 2.80 11.43 12.94
N PRO A 219 2.74 11.31 14.28
CA PRO A 219 1.68 10.56 14.94
C PRO A 219 0.27 10.97 14.45
N GLY A 220 -0.58 10.00 14.17
CA GLY A 220 -1.90 10.16 13.54
C GLY A 220 -1.85 10.41 12.02
N GLY A 221 -0.66 10.64 11.44
CA GLY A 221 -0.49 10.83 10.01
C GLY A 221 -0.78 9.55 9.23
N GLU A 222 -1.53 9.67 8.13
CA GLU A 222 -2.02 8.56 7.33
C GLU A 222 -2.13 8.94 5.85
N TYR A 223 -2.35 7.93 5.01
CA TYR A 223 -2.83 8.11 3.66
C TYR A 223 -3.96 7.12 3.39
N GLN A 224 -5.14 7.67 3.17
CA GLN A 224 -6.37 6.94 2.90
C GLN A 224 -6.26 6.03 1.68
N PRO A 225 -7.08 4.96 1.59
CA PRO A 225 -7.02 4.01 0.48
C PRO A 225 -7.13 4.68 -0.89
N HIS A 226 -6.20 4.34 -1.77
CA HIS A 226 -6.11 4.87 -3.11
C HIS A 226 -5.45 3.88 -4.06
N TYR A 227 -5.53 4.21 -5.35
CA TYR A 227 -4.74 3.59 -6.39
C TYR A 227 -3.61 4.52 -6.80
N ASP A 228 -2.47 3.93 -7.14
CA ASP A 228 -1.35 4.67 -7.70
C ASP A 228 -1.45 4.82 -9.21
N PHE A 229 -2.13 3.90 -9.89
CA PHE A 229 -2.41 3.99 -11.32
C PHE A 229 -3.45 5.06 -11.62
N PHE A 230 -3.40 5.58 -12.85
CA PHE A 230 -4.34 6.58 -13.33
C PHE A 230 -5.59 5.95 -13.92
N ASN A 231 -6.76 6.48 -13.62
CA ASN A 231 -8.01 6.11 -14.25
C ASN A 231 -8.20 6.90 -15.57
N PRO A 232 -8.09 6.26 -16.75
CA PRO A 232 -8.21 6.95 -18.03
C PRO A 232 -9.61 7.54 -18.29
N GLN A 233 -10.63 7.12 -17.54
CA GLN A 233 -11.99 7.65 -17.66
C GLN A 233 -12.16 9.00 -16.93
N ARG A 234 -11.19 9.43 -16.12
CA ARG A 234 -11.23 10.71 -15.41
C ARG A 234 -10.32 11.72 -16.11
N PRO A 235 -10.83 12.88 -16.59
CA PRO A 235 -10.06 13.78 -17.45
C PRO A 235 -8.74 14.27 -16.84
N GLY A 236 -8.70 14.53 -15.53
CA GLY A 236 -7.50 14.98 -14.83
C GLY A 236 -6.41 13.91 -14.80
N GLU A 237 -6.79 12.67 -14.48
CA GLU A 237 -5.86 11.53 -14.47
C GLU A 237 -5.44 11.11 -15.89
N ALA A 238 -6.35 11.19 -16.86
CA ALA A 238 -6.05 10.90 -18.26
C ALA A 238 -4.94 11.82 -18.83
N ARG A 239 -4.82 13.06 -18.35
CA ARG A 239 -3.71 13.96 -18.72
C ARG A 239 -2.36 13.42 -18.29
N GLN A 240 -2.28 12.73 -17.16
CA GLN A 240 -1.04 12.15 -16.63
C GLN A 240 -0.50 11.03 -17.53
N LEU A 241 -1.36 10.41 -18.36
CA LEU A 241 -0.94 9.35 -19.28
C LEU A 241 -0.06 9.83 -20.44
N LYS A 242 -0.05 11.15 -20.71
CA LYS A 242 0.70 11.73 -21.83
C LYS A 242 2.21 11.52 -21.70
N VAL A 243 2.75 11.67 -20.49
CA VAL A 243 4.18 11.55 -20.20
C VAL A 243 4.43 10.22 -19.49
N GLY A 244 5.19 9.30 -20.09
CA GLY A 244 5.48 7.99 -19.50
C GLY A 244 4.36 6.93 -19.59
N GLY A 245 3.14 7.26 -20.02
CA GLY A 245 2.05 6.28 -20.16
C GLY A 245 1.33 5.99 -18.84
N GLN A 246 0.95 4.74 -18.59
CA GLN A 246 0.35 4.33 -17.31
C GLN A 246 1.43 4.05 -16.25
N ARG A 247 1.13 4.23 -14.95
CA ARG A 247 1.95 3.70 -13.87
C ARG A 247 1.73 2.19 -13.80
N VAL A 248 2.80 1.40 -13.79
CA VAL A 248 2.73 -0.07 -13.84
C VAL A 248 3.02 -0.72 -12.50
N ALA A 249 3.78 -0.04 -11.64
CA ALA A 249 4.15 -0.52 -10.31
C ALA A 249 4.59 0.63 -9.41
N THR A 250 4.64 0.36 -8.11
CA THR A 250 5.23 1.23 -7.09
C THR A 250 6.23 0.45 -6.27
N VAL A 251 7.28 1.16 -5.83
CA VAL A 251 8.15 0.75 -4.73
C VAL A 251 7.98 1.75 -3.60
N VAL A 252 7.53 1.27 -2.43
CA VAL A 252 7.55 2.03 -1.17
C VAL A 252 8.69 1.50 -0.32
N ILE A 253 9.68 2.34 -0.04
CA ILE A 253 10.86 2.04 0.76
C ILE A 253 10.69 2.67 2.14
N TYR A 254 10.86 1.90 3.20
CA TYR A 254 10.79 2.40 4.58
C TYR A 254 12.15 2.95 5.01
N LEU A 255 12.22 4.24 5.30
CA LEU A 255 13.48 4.92 5.67
C LEU A 255 13.74 4.89 7.18
N ASN A 256 12.73 4.51 7.97
CA ASN A 256 12.86 4.21 9.38
C ASN A 256 11.81 3.18 9.83
N SER A 257 11.90 2.74 11.08
CA SER A 257 10.92 1.87 11.73
C SER A 257 10.22 2.65 12.86
N PRO A 258 9.00 3.17 12.67
CA PRO A 258 8.22 3.71 13.79
C PRO A 258 7.97 2.62 14.85
N PRO A 259 7.96 2.96 16.15
CA PRO A 259 7.68 1.99 17.20
C PRO A 259 6.30 1.32 17.12
N ALA A 260 5.28 2.01 16.60
CA ALA A 260 3.92 1.48 16.44
C ALA A 260 3.14 2.16 15.29
N GLY A 261 2.24 1.41 14.66
CA GLY A 261 1.42 1.84 13.52
C GLY A 261 2.21 2.05 12.22
N GLY A 262 1.61 2.73 11.25
CA GLY A 262 2.29 3.12 10.02
C GLY A 262 2.47 2.02 8.98
N ALA A 263 1.76 0.88 9.07
CA ALA A 263 1.84 -0.16 8.05
C ALA A 263 1.33 0.32 6.67
N THR A 264 1.82 -0.31 5.61
CA THR A 264 1.21 -0.20 4.28
C THR A 264 0.19 -1.33 4.14
N ALA A 265 -1.09 -0.99 4.11
CA ALA A 265 -2.20 -1.94 4.08
C ALA A 265 -2.74 -2.11 2.65
N PHE A 266 -3.06 -3.34 2.27
CA PHE A 266 -3.77 -3.73 1.06
C PHE A 266 -5.11 -4.36 1.47
N PRO A 267 -6.16 -3.56 1.73
CA PRO A 267 -7.40 -4.04 2.33
C PRO A 267 -8.10 -5.14 1.52
N LYS A 268 -8.08 -5.06 0.19
CA LYS A 268 -8.67 -6.09 -0.69
C LYS A 268 -7.92 -7.43 -0.68
N LEU A 269 -6.72 -7.46 -0.09
CA LEU A 269 -5.89 -8.66 0.05
C LEU A 269 -5.80 -9.16 1.50
N GLY A 270 -6.31 -8.39 2.47
CA GLY A 270 -6.08 -8.69 3.90
C GLY A 270 -4.59 -8.69 4.27
N LEU A 271 -3.77 -7.88 3.59
CA LEU A 271 -2.32 -7.83 3.75
C LEU A 271 -1.91 -6.50 4.38
N GLU A 272 -1.04 -6.55 5.37
CA GLU A 272 -0.34 -5.39 5.92
C GLU A 272 1.16 -5.62 5.90
N VAL A 273 1.90 -4.59 5.51
CA VAL A 273 3.37 -4.59 5.52
C VAL A 273 3.86 -3.60 6.56
N ALA A 274 4.45 -4.12 7.63
CA ALA A 274 5.03 -3.30 8.68
C ALA A 274 6.25 -2.50 8.16
N PRO A 275 6.41 -1.23 8.59
CA PRO A 275 7.55 -0.41 8.19
C PRO A 275 8.82 -0.85 8.94
N VAL A 276 9.75 -1.46 8.21
CA VAL A 276 11.06 -1.83 8.73
C VAL A 276 12.13 -1.13 7.91
N LYS A 277 12.98 -0.32 8.56
CA LYS A 277 14.04 0.45 7.92
C LYS A 277 14.83 -0.38 6.90
N GLY A 278 15.03 0.20 5.72
CA GLY A 278 15.73 -0.41 4.59
C GLY A 278 14.87 -1.37 3.76
N ASN A 279 13.77 -1.90 4.30
CA ASN A 279 12.89 -2.78 3.53
C ASN A 279 12.04 -1.99 2.55
N ALA A 280 11.60 -2.66 1.49
CA ALA A 280 10.73 -2.07 0.48
C ALA A 280 9.64 -3.03 0.03
N VAL A 281 8.41 -2.52 -0.08
CA VAL A 281 7.31 -3.24 -0.73
C VAL A 281 7.18 -2.76 -2.17
N TYR A 282 7.30 -3.70 -3.09
CA TYR A 282 6.98 -3.53 -4.50
C TYR A 282 5.61 -4.12 -4.78
N PHE A 283 4.79 -3.44 -5.59
CA PHE A 283 3.54 -4.00 -6.07
C PHE A 283 3.22 -3.49 -7.48
N SER A 284 2.66 -4.37 -8.33
CA SER A 284 2.30 -4.05 -9.70
C SER A 284 0.79 -4.11 -9.94
N TYR A 285 0.32 -3.24 -10.83
CA TYR A 285 -1.12 -3.04 -11.07
C TYR A 285 -1.64 -3.78 -12.27
N ARG A 286 -0.78 -4.44 -13.05
CA ARG A 286 -1.18 -4.96 -14.36
C ARG A 286 -1.45 -6.45 -14.28
N LYS A 287 -2.66 -6.83 -14.63
CA LYS A 287 -3.06 -8.22 -14.85
C LYS A 287 -2.44 -8.76 -16.14
N SER A 288 -2.47 -10.08 -16.31
CA SER A 288 -1.99 -10.75 -17.52
C SER A 288 -2.75 -10.36 -18.79
N ASP A 289 -4.03 -9.96 -18.65
CA ASP A 289 -4.88 -9.45 -19.73
C ASP A 289 -4.60 -7.97 -20.07
N GLY A 290 -3.65 -7.34 -19.37
CA GLY A 290 -3.28 -5.94 -19.55
C GLY A 290 -4.15 -4.93 -18.80
N ALA A 291 -5.25 -5.35 -18.18
CA ALA A 291 -6.11 -4.48 -17.38
C ALA A 291 -5.53 -4.21 -15.98
N LEU A 292 -6.03 -3.15 -15.34
CA LEU A 292 -5.61 -2.72 -14.01
C LEU A 292 -6.21 -3.64 -12.94
N ASP A 293 -5.43 -3.95 -11.91
CA ASP A 293 -5.78 -4.85 -10.82
C ASP A 293 -6.23 -4.03 -9.60
N GLU A 294 -7.53 -3.91 -9.45
CA GLU A 294 -8.13 -3.17 -8.34
C GLU A 294 -7.83 -3.76 -6.96
N ARG A 295 -7.30 -4.99 -6.86
CA ARG A 295 -6.90 -5.58 -5.58
C ARG A 295 -5.67 -4.89 -4.99
N THR A 296 -4.97 -4.08 -5.78
CA THR A 296 -3.83 -3.26 -5.35
C THR A 296 -4.22 -1.95 -4.64
N LEU A 297 -5.52 -1.76 -4.35
CA LEU A 297 -5.97 -0.69 -3.46
C LEU A 297 -5.14 -0.77 -2.17
N HIS A 298 -4.51 0.34 -1.81
CA HIS A 298 -3.61 0.37 -0.67
C HIS A 298 -3.69 1.69 0.10
N ALA A 299 -3.25 1.65 1.35
CA ALA A 299 -3.29 2.76 2.29
C ALA A 299 -2.03 2.78 3.16
N GLY A 300 -1.67 3.97 3.67
CA GLY A 300 -0.74 4.10 4.79
C GLY A 300 -1.54 4.23 6.08
N LEU A 301 -1.50 3.22 6.94
CA LEU A 301 -2.19 3.24 8.23
C LEU A 301 -1.63 4.35 9.14
N PRO A 302 -2.42 4.85 10.11
CA PRO A 302 -1.97 5.86 11.05
C PRO A 302 -0.68 5.45 11.77
N VAL A 303 0.26 6.39 11.91
CA VAL A 303 1.41 6.23 12.80
C VAL A 303 0.92 6.39 14.24
N GLU A 304 1.13 5.38 15.09
CA GLU A 304 0.66 5.42 16.49
C GLU A 304 1.73 5.99 17.42
N ALA A 305 3.01 5.68 17.16
CA ALA A 305 4.14 6.19 17.94
C ALA A 305 5.34 6.53 17.05
N GLY A 306 6.08 7.57 17.41
CA GLY A 306 7.24 8.06 16.67
C GLY A 306 6.88 8.81 15.39
N GLU A 307 7.62 8.55 14.31
CA GLU A 307 7.32 9.08 12.98
C GLU A 307 7.66 8.04 11.91
N LYS A 308 7.02 8.12 10.75
CA LYS A 308 7.29 7.25 9.60
C LYS A 308 7.87 8.08 8.46
N TRP A 309 9.00 7.63 7.93
CA TRP A 309 9.62 8.14 6.72
C TRP A 309 9.59 7.07 5.64
N ILE A 310 9.17 7.45 4.44
CA ILE A 310 9.19 6.58 3.27
C ILE A 310 9.75 7.30 2.05
N ALA A 311 10.34 6.54 1.13
CA ALA A 311 10.57 6.95 -0.24
C ALA A 311 9.63 6.16 -1.16
N THR A 312 8.91 6.86 -2.04
CA THR A 312 8.03 6.26 -3.03
C THR A 312 8.58 6.51 -4.42
N LYS A 313 8.66 5.45 -5.22
CA LYS A 313 9.02 5.50 -6.64
C LYS A 313 7.88 4.89 -7.45
N TRP A 314 7.26 5.71 -8.30
CA TRP A 314 6.29 5.25 -9.29
C TRP A 314 6.98 4.88 -10.59
N LEU A 315 6.65 3.71 -11.12
CA LEU A 315 7.23 3.16 -12.35
C LEU A 315 6.21 3.24 -13.48
N ARG A 316 6.66 3.63 -14.67
CA ARG A 316 5.85 3.98 -15.84
C ARG A 316 6.00 2.93 -16.95
N GLU A 317 5.03 2.87 -17.86
CA GLU A 317 5.09 1.97 -19.02
C GLU A 317 6.20 2.34 -20.00
N ARG A 318 6.40 3.65 -20.20
CA ARG A 318 7.33 4.25 -21.15
C ARG A 318 8.31 5.18 -20.42
N PRO A 319 9.43 5.58 -21.05
CA PRO A 319 10.33 6.56 -20.47
C PRO A 319 9.57 7.80 -19.99
N TYR A 320 9.81 8.17 -18.74
CA TYR A 320 9.20 9.34 -18.10
C TYR A 320 10.03 10.60 -18.39
N ARG A 321 11.34 10.45 -18.55
CA ARG A 321 12.18 11.49 -19.14
C ARG A 321 11.85 11.62 -20.62
N THR A 322 11.40 12.80 -21.02
CA THR A 322 11.57 13.31 -22.38
C THR A 322 12.81 14.17 -22.28
N ASP A 323 13.91 13.78 -22.91
CA ASP A 323 15.06 14.66 -23.10
C ASP A 323 14.63 16.02 -23.68
#